data_AF-A0AA43P9M6-F1
#
_entry.id   AF-A0AA43P9M6-F1
#
_cell.length_a   1.000
_cell.length_b   1.000
_cell.length_c   1.000
_cell.angle_alpha   90.00
_cell.angle_beta   90.00
_cell.angle_gamma   90.00
#
_symmetry.space_group_name_H-M   'P 1'
#
loop_
_entity.id
_entity.type
_entity.pdbx_description
1 polymer ?
#
loop_
_entity_poly.entity_id
_entity_poly.type
_entity_poly.pdbx_seq_one_letter_code
_entity_poly.pdbx_strand_id
1 'polypeptide(L)'
;MNKDKRHAVWRESIEKYGKTMQSIVCMEECSELIQAVSKRLRGKPDATDNLAEEMADVTICLYLLKEMYGITDAQLEEWIERKTARQSKRMQADDPFPKKEDK
;
A
#
# COMPACT_ATOMS: atom_id res chain seq x y z
N MET A 1 8.57 -0.11 20.03
CA MET A 1 7.57 -1.21 20.01
C MET A 1 8.10 -2.31 19.11
N ASN A 2 8.11 -3.59 19.53
CA ASN A 2 8.56 -4.70 18.66
C ASN A 2 7.46 -5.06 17.63
N LYS A 3 7.80 -5.83 16.60
CA LYS A 3 6.87 -6.18 15.51
C LYS A 3 5.59 -6.83 16.04
N ASP A 4 5.71 -7.75 16.98
CA ASP A 4 4.58 -8.50 17.55
C ASP A 4 3.59 -7.59 18.29
N LYS A 5 4.09 -6.61 19.04
CA LYS A 5 3.23 -5.63 19.72
C LYS A 5 2.48 -4.72 18.73
N ARG A 6 3.07 -4.39 17.57
CA ARG A 6 2.37 -3.59 16.54
C ARG A 6 1.23 -4.40 15.90
N HIS A 7 1.51 -5.65 15.55
CA HIS A 7 0.52 -6.53 14.92
C HIS A 7 -0.67 -6.80 15.85
N ALA A 8 -0.42 -6.93 17.16
CA ALA A 8 -1.49 -7.06 18.16
C ALA A 8 -2.44 -5.85 18.13
N VAL A 9 -1.91 -4.62 18.13
CA VAL A 9 -2.71 -3.40 18.06
C VAL A 9 -3.53 -3.31 16.77
N TRP A 10 -2.93 -3.68 15.64
CA TRP A 10 -3.61 -3.71 14.35
C TRP A 10 -4.73 -4.75 14.29
N ARG A 11 -4.55 -5.91 14.91
CA ARG A 11 -5.61 -6.91 15.02
C ARG A 11 -6.75 -6.43 15.92
N GLU A 12 -6.43 -5.85 17.06
CA GLU A 12 -7.41 -5.25 17.97
C GLU A 12 -8.22 -4.14 17.27
N SER A 13 -7.60 -3.34 16.40
CA SER A 13 -8.32 -2.31 15.64
C SER A 13 -9.32 -2.91 14.65
N ILE A 14 -9.00 -4.04 14.01
CA ILE A 14 -9.94 -4.77 13.15
C ILE A 14 -11.12 -5.31 13.98
N GLU A 15 -10.84 -5.93 15.13
CA GLU A 15 -11.87 -6.47 16.02
C GLU A 15 -12.81 -5.38 16.55
N LYS A 16 -12.25 -4.22 16.89
CA LYS A 16 -13.00 -3.10 17.47
C LYS A 16 -13.84 -2.32 16.45
N TYR A 17 -13.29 -2.02 15.27
CA TYR A 17 -13.92 -1.13 14.29
C TYR A 17 -14.55 -1.88 13.12
N GLY A 18 -14.22 -3.16 12.95
CA GLY A 18 -14.77 -4.01 11.92
C GLY A 18 -14.15 -3.78 10.53
N LYS A 19 -14.32 -4.80 9.69
CA LYS A 19 -13.72 -4.87 8.35
C LYS A 19 -14.09 -3.69 7.44
N THR A 20 -15.38 -3.33 7.39
CA THR A 20 -15.86 -2.27 6.49
C THR A 20 -15.23 -0.92 6.81
N MET A 21 -15.20 -0.53 8.08
CA MET A 21 -14.65 0.76 8.50
C MET A 21 -13.14 0.81 8.23
N GLN A 22 -12.41 -0.24 8.60
CA GLN A 22 -10.96 -0.31 8.35
C GLN A 22 -10.63 -0.27 6.85
N SER A 23 -11.44 -0.91 6.00
CA SER A 23 -11.27 -0.80 4.54
C SER A 23 -11.51 0.63 4.02
N ILE A 24 -12.46 1.38 4.59
CA ILE A 24 -12.69 2.79 4.23
C ILE A 24 -11.48 3.62 4.62
N VAL A 25 -10.97 3.47 5.84
CA VAL A 25 -9.74 4.13 6.29
C VAL A 25 -8.59 3.81 5.33
N CYS A 26 -8.39 2.54 4.96
CA CYS A 26 -7.37 2.16 3.99
C CYS A 26 -7.50 2.87 2.62
N MET A 27 -8.73 3.17 2.18
CA MET A 27 -8.97 3.94 0.96
C MET A 27 -8.60 5.42 1.14
N GLU A 28 -8.88 5.99 2.30
CA GLU A 28 -8.52 7.36 2.68
C GLU A 28 -7.00 7.53 2.70
N GLU A 29 -6.27 6.65 3.40
CA GLU A 29 -4.79 6.69 3.46
C GLU A 29 -4.15 6.57 2.07
N CYS A 30 -4.71 5.74 1.18
CA CYS A 30 -4.25 5.66 -0.20
C CYS A 30 -4.47 6.98 -0.97
N SER A 31 -5.56 7.70 -0.69
CA SER A 31 -5.85 9.02 -1.26
C SER A 31 -4.87 10.07 -0.73
N GLU A 32 -4.52 10.01 0.55
CA GLU A 32 -3.55 10.91 1.16
C GLU A 32 -2.15 10.68 0.62
N LEU A 33 -1.73 9.43 0.43
CA LEU A 33 -0.48 9.10 -0.27
C LEU A 33 -0.43 9.66 -1.69
N ILE A 34 -1.52 9.58 -2.46
CA ILE A 34 -1.61 10.20 -3.79
C ILE A 34 -1.36 11.71 -3.70
N GLN A 35 -1.97 12.38 -2.72
CA GLN A 35 -1.79 13.82 -2.50
C GLN A 35 -0.35 14.14 -2.07
N ALA A 36 0.26 13.35 -1.19
CA ALA A 36 1.63 13.55 -0.72
C ALA A 36 2.66 13.40 -1.85
N VAL A 37 2.50 12.39 -2.71
CA VAL A 37 3.33 12.26 -3.93
C VAL A 37 3.18 13.50 -4.82
N SER A 38 1.95 13.99 -5.04
CA SER A 38 1.71 15.21 -5.83
C SER A 38 2.32 16.47 -5.20
N LYS A 39 2.26 16.62 -3.88
CA LYS A 39 2.90 17.73 -3.15
C LYS A 39 4.42 17.66 -3.29
N ARG A 40 5.00 16.46 -3.16
CA ARG A 40 6.45 16.24 -3.29
C ARG A 40 6.95 16.58 -4.69
N LEU A 41 6.25 16.13 -5.73
CA LEU A 41 6.59 16.45 -7.13
C LEU A 41 6.55 17.96 -7.42
N ARG A 42 5.67 18.71 -6.74
CA ARG A 42 5.56 20.17 -6.88
C ARG A 42 6.55 20.95 -6.01
N GLY A 43 7.48 20.27 -5.32
CA GLY A 43 8.52 20.93 -4.52
C GLY A 43 7.98 21.69 -3.31
N LYS A 44 6.87 21.25 -2.72
CA LYS A 44 6.33 21.88 -1.50
C LYS A 44 7.29 21.70 -0.31
N PRO A 45 7.43 22.69 0.59
CA PRO A 45 8.12 22.51 1.87
C PRO A 45 7.55 21.32 2.64
N ASP A 46 8.39 20.65 3.41
CA ASP A 46 8.03 19.51 4.30
C ASP A 46 7.38 18.30 3.60
N ALA A 47 7.34 18.28 2.26
CA ALA A 47 6.69 17.22 1.50
C ALA A 47 7.44 15.88 1.55
N THR A 48 8.66 15.83 2.10
CA THR A 48 9.37 14.57 2.35
C THR A 48 8.81 13.86 3.56
N ASP A 49 8.59 14.58 4.66
CA ASP A 49 8.12 13.99 5.91
C ASP A 49 6.66 13.60 5.78
N ASN A 50 5.82 14.45 5.19
CA ASN A 50 4.44 14.08 4.85
C ASN A 50 4.42 12.84 3.95
N LEU A 51 5.31 12.73 2.95
CA LEU A 51 5.34 11.53 2.09
C LEU A 51 5.72 10.27 2.88
N ALA A 52 6.68 10.38 3.80
CA ALA A 52 7.09 9.26 4.64
C ALA A 52 5.97 8.80 5.60
N GLU A 53 5.21 9.76 6.13
CA GLU A 53 4.02 9.52 6.96
C GLU A 53 2.95 8.73 6.18
N GLU A 54 2.48 9.25 5.04
CA GLU A 54 1.44 8.53 4.26
C GLU A 54 1.92 7.15 3.75
N MET A 55 3.23 7.00 3.47
CA MET A 55 3.80 5.70 3.12
C MET A 55 3.74 4.72 4.29
N ALA A 56 3.93 5.20 5.53
CA ALA A 56 3.77 4.40 6.72
C ALA A 56 2.30 3.99 6.92
N ASP A 57 1.36 4.91 6.75
CA ASP A 57 -0.08 4.63 6.89
C ASP A 57 -0.56 3.61 5.86
N VAL A 58 -0.18 3.77 4.59
CA VAL A 58 -0.48 2.75 3.55
C VAL A 58 0.22 1.42 3.85
N THR A 59 1.42 1.41 4.44
CA THR A 59 2.08 0.16 4.85
C THR A 59 1.27 -0.58 5.92
N ILE A 60 0.69 0.15 6.88
CA ILE A 60 -0.22 -0.42 7.88
C ILE A 60 -1.49 -0.93 7.20
N CYS A 61 -2.06 -0.18 6.26
CA CYS A 61 -3.24 -0.58 5.49
C CYS A 61 -3.02 -1.90 4.75
N LEU A 62 -1.84 -2.11 4.15
CA LEU A 62 -1.52 -3.39 3.50
C LEU A 62 -1.55 -4.56 4.48
N TYR A 63 -1.09 -4.37 5.72
CA TYR A 63 -1.23 -5.39 6.76
C TYR A 63 -2.71 -5.65 7.11
N LEU A 64 -3.47 -4.58 7.39
CA LEU A 64 -4.87 -4.69 7.76
C LEU A 64 -5.69 -5.39 6.66
N LEU A 65 -5.49 -5.01 5.40
CA LEU A 65 -6.15 -5.65 4.26
C LEU A 65 -5.80 -7.13 4.13
N LYS A 66 -4.54 -7.52 4.38
CA LYS A 66 -4.16 -8.94 4.37
C LYS A 66 -4.89 -9.74 5.43
N GLU A 67 -4.90 -9.26 6.68
CA GLU A 67 -5.61 -9.95 7.77
C GLU A 67 -7.12 -10.00 7.51
N MET A 68 -7.74 -8.88 7.11
CA MET A 68 -9.19 -8.78 6.91
C MET A 68 -9.73 -9.60 5.73
N TYR A 69 -8.90 -9.84 4.71
CA TYR A 69 -9.30 -10.55 3.49
C TYR A 69 -8.62 -11.91 3.33
N GLY A 70 -7.85 -12.35 4.33
CA GLY A 70 -7.17 -13.65 4.31
C GLY A 70 -6.12 -13.76 3.19
N ILE A 71 -5.49 -12.65 2.81
CA ILE A 71 -4.42 -12.64 1.80
C ILE A 71 -3.12 -13.02 2.52
N THR A 72 -2.58 -14.17 2.15
CA THR A 72 -1.32 -14.67 2.72
C THR A 72 -0.11 -13.92 2.18
N ASP A 73 0.99 -13.94 2.93
CA ASP A 73 2.29 -13.42 2.46
C ASP A 73 2.73 -14.09 1.15
N ALA A 74 2.57 -15.41 1.04
CA ALA A 74 2.94 -16.17 -0.16
C ALA A 74 2.14 -15.73 -1.39
N GLN A 75 0.82 -15.53 -1.25
CA GLN A 75 0.00 -15.01 -2.35
C GLN A 75 0.46 -13.60 -2.74
N LEU A 76 0.68 -12.71 -1.77
CA LEU A 76 1.14 -11.35 -2.08
C LEU A 76 2.50 -11.34 -2.79
N GLU A 77 3.44 -12.17 -2.34
CA GLU A 77 4.77 -12.30 -2.93
C GLU A 77 4.70 -12.80 -4.38
N GLU A 78 3.88 -13.82 -4.67
CA GLU A 78 3.65 -14.29 -6.05
C GLU A 78 3.18 -13.14 -6.97
N TRP A 79 2.27 -12.30 -6.47
CA TRP A 79 1.80 -11.14 -7.22
C TRP A 79 2.87 -10.06 -7.39
N ILE A 80 3.74 -9.86 -6.40
CA ILE A 80 4.89 -8.95 -6.46
C ILE A 80 5.88 -9.45 -7.52
N GLU A 81 6.36 -10.69 -7.43
CA GLU A 81 7.27 -11.29 -8.40
C GLU A 81 6.74 -11.15 -9.83
N ARG A 82 5.47 -11.48 -10.06
CA ARG A 82 4.83 -11.36 -11.37
C ARG A 82 4.74 -9.91 -11.86
N LYS A 83 4.48 -8.95 -10.98
CA LYS A 83 4.47 -7.52 -11.32
C LYS A 83 5.88 -7.00 -11.62
N THR A 84 6.87 -7.39 -10.83
CA THR A 84 8.29 -7.03 -11.00
C THR A 84 8.85 -7.60 -12.30
N ALA A 85 8.58 -8.87 -12.62
CA ALA A 85 9.00 -9.49 -13.87
C ALA A 85 8.41 -8.75 -15.09
N ARG A 86 7.15 -8.29 -15.01
CA ARG A 86 6.56 -7.45 -16.06
C ARG A 86 7.23 -6.09 -16.17
N GLN A 87 7.53 -5.43 -15.05
CA GLN A 87 8.25 -4.15 -15.07
C GLN A 87 9.62 -4.31 -15.71
N SER A 88 10.36 -5.36 -15.36
CA SER A 88 11.67 -5.69 -15.98
C SER A 88 11.56 -5.87 -17.49
N LYS A 89 10.55 -6.62 -17.98
CA LYS A 89 10.31 -6.77 -19.42
C LYS A 89 9.99 -5.43 -20.12
N ARG A 90 9.23 -4.54 -19.46
CA ARG A 90 8.90 -3.20 -20.01
C ARG A 90 10.12 -2.32 -20.15
N MET A 91 10.99 -2.32 -19.13
CA MET A 91 12.25 -1.57 -19.17
C MET A 91 13.16 -2.03 -20.31
N GLN A 92 13.10 -3.31 -20.70
CA GLN A 92 13.85 -3.83 -21.86
C GLN A 92 13.22 -3.45 -23.20
N ALA A 93 11.93 -3.11 -23.21
CA ALA A 93 11.16 -2.80 -24.42
C ALA A 93 10.95 -1.29 -24.63
N ASP A 94 11.51 -0.43 -23.77
CA ASP A 94 11.30 1.04 -23.75
C ASP A 94 9.81 1.46 -23.78
N ASP A 95 8.91 0.67 -23.19
CA ASP A 95 7.48 0.96 -23.10
C ASP A 95 7.07 1.32 -21.66
N PRO A 96 6.90 2.63 -21.34
CA PRO A 96 6.61 3.07 -19.98
C PRO A 96 5.16 2.81 -19.53
N PHE A 97 4.20 2.57 -20.43
CA PHE A 97 2.77 2.51 -20.07
C PHE A 97 1.94 1.53 -20.94
N PRO A 98 1.75 0.27 -20.52
CA PRO A 98 0.93 -0.66 -21.28
C PRO A 98 -0.57 -0.48 -21.01
N LYS A 99 -1.36 -0.82 -22.03
CA LYS A 99 -2.80 -1.08 -21.90
C LYS A 99 -3.01 -2.25 -20.94
N LYS A 100 -4.04 -2.17 -20.07
CA LYS A 100 -4.44 -3.30 -19.23
C LYS A 100 -4.79 -4.46 -20.17
N GLU A 101 -4.13 -5.61 -20.02
CA GLU A 101 -4.68 -6.87 -20.54
C GLU A 101 -5.88 -7.20 -19.65
N ASP A 102 -7.06 -7.01 -20.20
CA ASP A 102 -8.30 -7.45 -19.59
C ASP A 102 -8.19 -8.96 -19.34
N LYS A 103 -8.32 -9.35 -18.07
CA LYS A 103 -8.47 -10.76 -17.68
C LYS A 103 -9.93 -11.14 -17.79
#